data_AF-A0A1M7J2L5-F1
#
_entry.id   AF-A0A1M7J2L5-F1
#
_cell.length_a   1.000
_cell.length_b   1.000
_cell.length_c   1.000
_cell.angle_alpha   90.00
_cell.angle_beta   90.00
_cell.angle_gamma   90.00
#
_symmetry.space_group_name_H-M   'P 1'
#
loop_
_entity.id
_entity.type
_entity.pdbx_description
1 polymer ?
#
loop_
_entity_poly.entity_id
_entity_poly.type
_entity_poly.pdbx_seq_one_letter_code
_entity_poly.pdbx_strand_id
1 'polypeptide(L)'
;MNARDSAIAADVVAGRHFYVWMAGAFVLVAFGGFLPTYWAPVIARTFHAPPIIHIHGMLMFTWTCFYFVQATLVATGHTMNHRSWGLAGIALFSVIACVILVGEMAVLKRDEALGMGEASRRFAAVTLCAWPLMVSVFTLSIANVRRPEVHKRLMTLLMSAMMTPAIARVFLTLFAHAGAAGPPPPFVSIPPALMADLFVVVAMVRDWRIIGRPHPVYVYGGAVLLAQQVLTVPFAATATWMNIVRAFESLAG
;
A
#
# COMPACT_ATOMS: atom_id res chain seq x y z
N MET A 1 -6.65 36.57 -23.59
CA MET A 1 -6.13 35.80 -22.44
C MET A 1 -4.68 36.19 -22.26
N ASN A 2 -4.29 36.72 -21.10
CA ASN A 2 -2.93 37.20 -20.82
C ASN A 2 -2.00 35.99 -20.56
N ALA A 3 -0.71 36.07 -20.92
CA ALA A 3 0.31 35.06 -20.62
C ALA A 3 0.32 34.58 -19.15
N ARG A 4 -0.02 35.47 -18.20
CA ARG A 4 -0.19 35.16 -16.78
C ARG A 4 -1.41 34.25 -16.52
N ASP A 5 -2.53 34.48 -17.19
CA ASP A 5 -3.73 33.64 -17.08
C ASP A 5 -3.49 32.27 -17.71
N SER A 6 -2.75 32.23 -18.83
CA SER A 6 -2.32 30.98 -19.47
C SER A 6 -1.35 30.18 -18.61
N ALA A 7 -0.41 30.84 -17.91
CA ALA A 7 0.50 30.19 -16.97
C ALA A 7 -0.24 29.64 -15.73
N ILE A 8 -1.17 30.42 -15.16
CA ILE A 8 -2.00 29.97 -14.04
C ILE A 8 -2.88 28.78 -14.46
N ALA A 9 -3.48 28.82 -15.66
CA ALA A 9 -4.26 27.71 -16.18
C ALA A 9 -3.39 26.45 -16.41
N ALA A 10 -2.18 26.61 -16.93
CA ALA A 10 -1.22 25.52 -17.10
C ALA A 10 -0.80 24.90 -15.76
N ASP A 11 -0.54 25.70 -14.74
CA ASP A 11 -0.20 25.23 -13.38
C ASP A 11 -1.38 24.51 -12.70
N VAL A 12 -2.62 24.97 -12.91
CA VAL A 12 -3.82 24.30 -12.39
C VAL A 12 -4.04 22.95 -13.09
N VAL A 13 -3.86 22.88 -14.41
CA VAL A 13 -3.96 21.64 -15.19
C VAL A 13 -2.85 20.68 -14.79
N ALA A 14 -1.58 21.11 -14.77
CA ALA A 14 -0.45 20.31 -14.29
C ALA A 14 -0.66 19.83 -12.85
N GLY A 15 -1.24 20.68 -12.00
CA GLY A 15 -1.61 20.39 -10.63
C GLY A 15 -2.60 19.23 -10.50
N ARG A 16 -3.57 19.13 -11.41
CA ARG A 16 -4.56 18.03 -11.47
C ARG A 16 -3.97 16.73 -11.98
N HIS A 17 -3.08 16.79 -12.96
CA HIS A 17 -2.47 15.59 -13.55
C HIS A 17 -1.46 14.91 -12.63
N PHE A 18 -0.85 15.62 -11.67
CA PHE A 18 0.08 14.99 -10.72
C PHE A 18 -0.47 13.73 -10.04
N TYR A 19 -1.70 13.78 -9.54
CA TYR A 19 -2.29 12.63 -8.84
C TYR A 19 -2.59 11.47 -9.80
N VAL A 20 -2.82 11.75 -11.08
CA VAL A 20 -2.93 10.73 -12.14
C VAL A 20 -1.57 10.10 -12.44
N TRP A 21 -0.51 10.91 -12.56
CA TRP A 21 0.85 10.42 -12.73
C TRP A 21 1.30 9.54 -11.56
N MET A 22 1.00 9.98 -10.34
CA MET A 22 1.26 9.21 -9.13
C MET A 22 0.49 7.89 -9.14
N ALA A 23 -0.79 7.91 -9.50
CA ALA A 23 -1.59 6.70 -9.64
C ALA A 23 -1.04 5.76 -10.73
N GLY A 24 -0.57 6.30 -11.84
CA GLY A 24 0.10 5.53 -12.89
C GLY A 24 1.38 4.87 -12.40
N ALA A 25 2.20 5.59 -11.63
CA ALA A 25 3.39 5.03 -10.99
C ALA A 25 3.03 3.88 -10.03
N PHE A 26 1.95 4.01 -9.24
CA PHE A 26 1.47 2.93 -8.39
C PHE A 26 1.03 1.69 -9.19
N VAL A 27 0.33 1.88 -10.33
CA VAL A 27 -0.01 0.77 -11.23
C VAL A 27 1.26 0.08 -11.73
N LEU A 28 2.25 0.84 -12.21
CA LEU A 28 3.50 0.29 -12.72
C LEU A 28 4.26 -0.49 -11.63
N VAL A 29 4.36 0.05 -10.42
CA VAL A 29 5.03 -0.61 -9.29
C VAL A 29 4.26 -1.87 -8.87
N ALA A 30 2.94 -1.80 -8.75
CA ALA A 30 2.13 -2.95 -8.34
C ALA A 30 2.24 -4.11 -9.34
N PHE A 31 2.02 -3.87 -10.63
CA PHE A 31 2.09 -4.91 -11.65
C PHE A 31 3.52 -5.37 -11.91
N GLY A 32 4.46 -4.43 -12.02
CA GLY A 32 5.88 -4.72 -12.27
C GLY A 32 6.53 -5.48 -11.12
N GLY A 33 6.29 -5.07 -9.88
CA GLY A 33 6.85 -5.73 -8.70
C GLY A 33 6.35 -7.17 -8.51
N PHE A 34 5.08 -7.42 -8.83
CA PHE A 34 4.51 -8.77 -8.77
C PHE A 34 4.71 -9.61 -10.03
N LEU A 35 5.34 -9.06 -11.07
CA LEU A 35 5.60 -9.80 -12.31
C LEU A 35 6.42 -11.09 -12.07
N PRO A 36 7.62 -11.04 -11.43
CA PRO A 36 8.44 -12.24 -11.24
C PRO A 36 7.85 -13.23 -10.23
N THR A 37 7.14 -12.76 -9.21
CA THR A 37 6.73 -13.61 -8.07
C THR A 37 5.28 -14.08 -8.11
N TYR A 38 4.45 -13.51 -9.00
CA TYR A 38 3.04 -13.86 -9.10
C TYR A 38 2.59 -14.03 -10.55
N TRP A 39 2.65 -12.98 -11.37
CA TRP A 39 2.07 -13.03 -12.73
C TRP A 39 2.77 -14.06 -13.63
N ALA A 40 4.10 -14.04 -13.72
CA ALA A 40 4.83 -14.99 -14.55
C ALA A 40 4.64 -16.45 -14.06
N PRO A 41 4.77 -16.76 -12.76
CA PRO A 41 4.44 -18.09 -12.24
C PRO A 41 2.99 -18.55 -12.47
N VAL A 42 2.01 -17.64 -12.37
CA VAL A 42 0.59 -17.96 -12.65
C VAL A 42 0.40 -18.31 -14.13
N ILE A 43 0.97 -17.51 -15.04
CA ILE A 43 0.91 -17.77 -16.49
C ILE A 43 1.61 -19.09 -16.84
N ALA A 44 2.75 -19.35 -16.22
CA ALA A 44 3.51 -20.60 -16.39
C ALA A 44 2.87 -21.81 -15.69
N ARG A 45 1.78 -21.64 -14.93
CA ARG A 45 1.11 -22.67 -14.13
C ARG A 45 2.03 -23.33 -13.09
N THR A 46 3.01 -22.59 -12.59
CA THR A 46 3.95 -23.04 -11.54
C THR A 46 3.67 -22.38 -10.18
N PHE A 47 2.74 -21.42 -10.12
CA PHE A 47 2.34 -20.79 -8.87
C PHE A 47 1.35 -21.66 -8.10
N HIS A 48 1.80 -22.20 -6.97
CA HIS A 48 0.96 -22.96 -6.05
C HIS A 48 0.79 -22.19 -4.74
N ALA A 49 -0.41 -21.64 -4.53
CA ALA A 49 -0.77 -20.96 -3.30
C ALA A 49 -2.24 -21.26 -2.92
N PRO A 50 -2.61 -21.07 -1.65
CA PRO A 50 -4.02 -21.14 -1.24
C PRO A 50 -4.89 -20.19 -2.09
N PRO A 51 -6.14 -20.57 -2.44
CA PRO A 51 -7.02 -19.74 -3.28
C PRO A 51 -7.21 -18.32 -2.77
N ILE A 52 -7.17 -18.11 -1.44
CA ILE A 52 -7.27 -16.79 -0.82
C ILE A 52 -6.16 -15.83 -1.27
N ILE A 53 -4.98 -16.33 -1.65
CA ILE A 53 -3.88 -15.51 -2.16
C ILE A 53 -4.21 -14.95 -3.55
N HIS A 54 -4.89 -15.74 -4.39
CA HIS A 54 -5.37 -15.27 -5.69
C HIS A 54 -6.49 -14.23 -5.55
N ILE A 55 -7.42 -14.45 -4.62
CA ILE A 55 -8.49 -13.49 -4.29
C ILE A 55 -7.89 -12.18 -3.78
N HIS A 56 -6.95 -12.26 -2.85
CA HIS A 56 -6.20 -11.10 -2.35
C HIS A 56 -5.52 -10.34 -3.49
N GLY A 57 -4.75 -11.04 -4.33
CA GLY A 57 -4.08 -10.44 -5.49
C GLY A 57 -5.06 -9.74 -6.42
N MET A 58 -6.14 -10.43 -6.84
CA MET A 58 -7.18 -9.86 -7.70
C MET A 58 -7.78 -8.58 -7.12
N LEU A 59 -8.11 -8.57 -5.83
CA LEU A 59 -8.68 -7.40 -5.16
C LEU A 59 -7.68 -6.25 -5.09
N MET A 60 -6.40 -6.51 -4.79
CA MET A 60 -5.36 -5.48 -4.69
C MET A 60 -5.02 -4.85 -6.06
N PHE A 61 -4.95 -5.66 -7.13
CA PHE A 61 -4.78 -5.12 -8.48
C PHE A 61 -6.01 -4.33 -8.92
N THR A 62 -7.22 -4.84 -8.62
CA THR A 62 -8.48 -4.12 -8.89
C THR A 62 -8.51 -2.78 -8.15
N TRP A 63 -8.12 -2.74 -6.89
CA TRP A 63 -8.02 -1.52 -6.08
C TRP A 63 -7.06 -0.50 -6.70
N THR A 64 -5.89 -0.96 -7.14
CA THR A 64 -4.86 -0.08 -7.74
C THR A 64 -5.36 0.52 -9.05
N CYS A 65 -5.98 -0.28 -9.92
CA CYS A 65 -6.63 0.20 -11.14
C CYS A 65 -7.80 1.13 -10.85
N PHE A 66 -8.61 0.80 -9.84
CA PHE A 66 -9.75 1.62 -9.42
C PHE A 66 -9.27 2.99 -8.93
N TYR A 67 -8.20 3.05 -8.12
CA TYR A 67 -7.59 4.32 -7.71
C TYR A 67 -7.15 5.17 -8.90
N PHE A 68 -6.50 4.57 -9.90
CA PHE A 68 -6.12 5.26 -11.13
C PHE A 68 -7.32 5.83 -11.90
N VAL A 69 -8.39 5.04 -12.04
CA VAL A 69 -9.65 5.50 -12.66
C VAL A 69 -10.25 6.66 -11.85
N GLN A 70 -10.31 6.57 -10.52
CA GLN A 70 -10.84 7.62 -9.65
C GLN A 70 -10.04 8.93 -9.77
N ALA A 71 -8.70 8.85 -9.78
CA ALA A 71 -7.84 10.02 -9.99
C ALA A 71 -8.08 10.65 -11.36
N THR A 72 -8.23 9.83 -12.40
CA THR A 72 -8.48 10.27 -13.78
C THR A 72 -9.85 10.95 -13.92
N LEU A 73 -10.89 10.40 -13.30
CA LEU A 73 -12.23 11.02 -13.29
C LEU A 73 -12.18 12.43 -12.70
N VAL A 74 -11.45 12.64 -11.60
CA VAL A 74 -11.32 13.98 -10.98
C VAL A 74 -10.49 14.91 -11.87
N ALA A 75 -9.37 14.43 -12.43
CA ALA A 75 -8.51 15.24 -13.29
C ALA A 75 -9.21 15.69 -14.59
N THR A 76 -10.08 14.85 -15.15
CA THR A 76 -10.84 15.10 -16.38
C THR A 76 -12.17 15.84 -16.14
N GLY A 77 -12.47 16.25 -14.91
CA GLY A 77 -13.68 17.01 -14.58
C GLY A 77 -14.93 16.18 -14.26
N HIS A 78 -14.87 14.85 -14.38
CA HIS A 78 -15.95 13.91 -14.05
C HIS A 78 -16.06 13.63 -12.54
N THR A 79 -16.05 14.69 -11.72
CA THR A 79 -16.06 14.57 -10.26
C THR A 79 -17.36 13.95 -9.73
N MET A 80 -18.49 14.10 -10.44
CA MET A 80 -19.74 13.42 -10.06
C MET A 80 -19.61 11.90 -10.18
N ASN A 81 -18.98 11.38 -11.23
CA ASN A 81 -18.72 9.95 -11.36
C ASN A 81 -17.81 9.44 -10.25
N HIS A 82 -16.76 10.19 -9.88
CA HIS A 82 -15.92 9.85 -8.74
C HIS A 82 -16.74 9.68 -7.45
N ARG A 83 -17.68 10.60 -7.20
CA ARG A 83 -18.57 10.52 -6.03
C ARG A 83 -19.54 9.34 -6.11
N SER A 84 -20.17 9.12 -7.27
CA SER A 84 -21.12 8.02 -7.47
C SER A 84 -20.48 6.64 -7.27
N TRP A 85 -19.20 6.49 -7.68
CA TRP A 85 -18.44 5.26 -7.47
C TRP A 85 -17.76 5.18 -6.09
N GLY A 86 -17.82 6.23 -5.27
CA GLY A 86 -17.16 6.28 -3.97
C GLY A 86 -17.59 5.15 -3.03
N LEU A 87 -18.88 4.79 -3.04
CA LEU A 87 -19.41 3.68 -2.23
C LEU A 87 -18.83 2.32 -2.66
N ALA A 88 -18.65 2.10 -3.97
CA ALA A 88 -18.00 0.91 -4.49
C ALA A 88 -16.54 0.83 -4.03
N GLY A 89 -15.84 1.97 -3.97
CA GLY A 89 -14.49 2.05 -3.40
C GLY A 89 -14.46 1.67 -1.91
N ILE A 90 -15.40 2.16 -1.11
CA ILE A 90 -15.50 1.82 0.32
C ILE A 90 -15.78 0.33 0.51
N ALA A 91 -16.70 -0.24 -0.28
CA ALA A 91 -17.01 -1.66 -0.24
C ALA A 91 -15.78 -2.52 -0.61
N LEU A 92 -15.11 -2.17 -1.71
CA LEU A 92 -13.90 -2.86 -2.17
C LEU A 92 -12.78 -2.83 -1.11
N PHE A 93 -12.51 -1.66 -0.52
CA PHE A 93 -11.50 -1.54 0.52
C PHE A 93 -11.85 -2.34 1.77
N SER A 94 -13.13 -2.32 2.19
CA SER A 94 -13.60 -3.12 3.33
C SER A 94 -13.36 -4.62 3.12
N VAL A 95 -13.65 -5.13 1.91
CA VAL A 95 -13.37 -6.54 1.55
C VAL A 95 -11.86 -6.81 1.57
N ILE A 96 -11.04 -5.91 1.03
CA ILE A 96 -9.57 -6.03 1.07
C ILE A 96 -9.06 -6.10 2.51
N ALA A 97 -9.54 -5.23 3.39
CA ALA A 97 -9.13 -5.21 4.79
C ALA A 97 -9.40 -6.55 5.48
N CYS A 98 -10.56 -7.16 5.25
CA CYS A 98 -10.88 -8.50 5.76
C CYS A 98 -10.01 -9.59 5.12
N VAL A 99 -9.85 -9.56 3.80
CA VAL A 99 -9.09 -10.57 3.05
C VAL A 99 -7.61 -10.57 3.43
N ILE A 100 -7.03 -9.42 3.79
CA ILE A 100 -5.66 -9.37 4.30
C ILE A 100 -5.51 -10.20 5.57
N LEU A 101 -6.45 -10.09 6.53
CA LEU A 101 -6.39 -10.86 7.77
C LEU A 101 -6.54 -12.37 7.51
N VAL A 102 -7.53 -12.75 6.70
CA VAL A 102 -7.75 -14.17 6.34
C VAL A 102 -6.56 -14.73 5.55
N GLY A 103 -5.98 -13.93 4.66
CA GLY A 103 -4.78 -14.29 3.90
C GLY A 103 -3.58 -14.53 4.82
N GLU A 104 -3.37 -13.67 5.80
CA GLU A 104 -2.28 -13.81 6.77
C GLU A 104 -2.44 -15.09 7.62
N MET A 105 -3.65 -15.41 8.08
CA MET A 105 -3.94 -16.68 8.76
C MET A 105 -3.60 -17.90 7.88
N ALA A 106 -3.93 -17.85 6.59
CA ALA A 106 -3.61 -18.92 5.66
C ALA A 106 -2.09 -19.08 5.42
N VAL A 107 -1.35 -17.96 5.37
CA VAL A 107 0.12 -17.97 5.27
C VAL A 107 0.74 -18.57 6.53
N LEU A 108 0.32 -18.14 7.72
CA LEU A 108 0.81 -18.65 8.99
C LEU A 108 0.57 -20.17 9.11
N LYS A 109 -0.64 -20.64 8.81
CA LYS A 109 -0.99 -22.07 8.83
C LYS A 109 -0.14 -22.89 7.85
N ARG A 110 0.07 -22.37 6.64
CA ARG A 110 0.93 -23.03 5.63
C ARG A 110 2.37 -23.12 6.14
N ASP A 111 2.93 -22.02 6.64
CA ASP A 111 4.33 -21.96 7.04
C ASP A 111 4.60 -22.77 8.31
N GLU A 112 3.63 -22.87 9.24
CA GLU A 112 3.67 -23.80 10.37
C GLU A 112 3.80 -25.25 9.88
N ALA A 113 2.97 -25.66 8.90
CA ALA A 113 3.02 -27.01 8.33
C ALA A 113 4.35 -27.32 7.60
N LEU A 114 5.09 -26.28 7.18
CA LEU A 114 6.42 -26.39 6.57
C LEU A 114 7.56 -26.29 7.60
N GLY A 115 7.26 -26.23 8.90
CA GLY A 115 8.27 -26.09 9.97
C GLY A 115 8.88 -24.69 10.08
N MET A 116 8.27 -23.68 9.46
CA MET A 116 8.74 -22.28 9.38
C MET A 116 7.92 -21.32 10.26
N GLY A 117 7.11 -21.86 11.17
CA GLY A 117 6.11 -21.09 11.91
C GLY A 117 6.64 -19.95 12.77
N GLU A 118 7.79 -20.12 13.44
CA GLU A 118 8.38 -19.04 14.24
C GLU A 118 8.82 -17.85 13.36
N ALA A 119 9.50 -18.12 12.25
CA ALA A 119 9.91 -17.09 11.29
C ALA A 119 8.68 -16.39 10.67
N SER A 120 7.65 -17.15 10.31
CA SER A 120 6.41 -16.62 9.75
C SER A 120 5.69 -15.70 10.74
N ARG A 121 5.55 -16.12 12.00
CA ARG A 121 4.97 -15.29 13.08
C ARG A 121 5.74 -13.99 13.30
N ARG A 122 7.07 -14.02 13.26
CA ARG A 122 7.86 -12.78 13.38
C ARG A 122 7.62 -11.88 12.17
N PHE A 123 7.62 -12.42 10.95
CA PHE A 123 7.43 -11.64 9.74
C PHE A 123 6.00 -11.06 9.62
N ALA A 124 4.98 -11.78 10.11
CA ALA A 124 3.59 -11.33 10.13
C ALA A 124 3.38 -9.98 10.84
N ALA A 125 4.32 -9.57 11.70
CA ALA A 125 4.30 -8.24 12.32
C ALA A 125 4.28 -7.12 11.27
N VAL A 126 4.96 -7.31 10.14
CA VAL A 126 5.01 -6.33 9.04
C VAL A 126 3.60 -6.05 8.52
N THR A 127 2.81 -7.10 8.26
CA THR A 127 1.43 -6.95 7.79
C THR A 127 0.49 -6.47 8.90
N LEU A 128 0.51 -7.13 10.07
CA LEU A 128 -0.48 -6.92 11.12
C LEU A 128 -0.27 -5.62 11.90
N CYS A 129 0.95 -5.08 11.99
CA CYS A 129 1.16 -3.75 12.56
C CYS A 129 0.82 -2.62 11.56
N ALA A 130 0.97 -2.85 10.25
CA ALA A 130 0.61 -1.88 9.23
C ALA A 130 -0.91 -1.81 8.99
N TRP A 131 -1.63 -2.91 9.20
CA TRP A 131 -3.07 -3.02 8.93
C TRP A 131 -3.93 -1.96 9.66
N PRO A 132 -3.77 -1.71 10.98
CA PRO A 132 -4.53 -0.67 11.66
C PRO A 132 -4.27 0.73 11.10
N LEU A 133 -3.03 1.02 10.71
CA LEU A 133 -2.66 2.28 10.09
C LEU A 133 -3.32 2.44 8.72
N MET A 134 -3.29 1.39 7.90
CA MET A 134 -3.94 1.34 6.59
C MET A 134 -5.45 1.65 6.71
N VAL A 135 -6.15 0.96 7.62
CA VAL A 135 -7.58 1.19 7.89
C VAL A 135 -7.82 2.61 8.42
N SER A 136 -6.97 3.11 9.32
CA SER A 136 -7.12 4.44 9.90
C SER A 136 -6.95 5.55 8.85
N VAL A 137 -5.92 5.48 8.01
CA VAL A 137 -5.68 6.47 6.95
C VAL A 137 -6.83 6.44 5.94
N PHE A 138 -7.35 5.27 5.58
CA PHE A 138 -8.52 5.17 4.72
C PHE A 138 -9.76 5.79 5.37
N THR A 139 -10.08 5.45 6.62
CA THR A 139 -11.20 6.05 7.35
C THR A 139 -11.07 7.57 7.45
N LEU A 140 -9.88 8.08 7.75
CA LEU A 140 -9.62 9.52 7.77
C LEU A 140 -9.82 10.16 6.39
N SER A 141 -9.45 9.45 5.31
CA SER A 141 -9.68 9.91 3.95
C SER A 141 -11.17 10.05 3.64
N ILE A 142 -11.99 9.08 4.05
CA ILE A 142 -13.45 9.11 3.89
C ILE A 142 -14.07 10.21 4.77
N ALA A 143 -13.64 10.35 6.02
CA ALA A 143 -14.11 11.41 6.92
C ALA A 143 -13.83 12.82 6.38
N ASN A 144 -12.82 12.96 5.50
CA ASN A 144 -12.40 14.23 4.92
C ASN A 144 -12.81 14.42 3.45
N VAL A 145 -13.79 13.67 2.91
CA VAL A 145 -14.25 13.85 1.51
C VAL A 145 -14.75 15.26 1.18
N ARG A 146 -15.23 16.01 2.19
CA ARG A 146 -15.64 17.42 2.05
C ARG A 146 -14.46 18.40 2.04
N ARG A 147 -13.24 17.93 2.28
CA ARG A 147 -11.98 18.69 2.26
C ARG A 147 -11.06 18.06 1.20
N PRO A 148 -11.24 18.39 -0.10
CA PRO A 148 -10.53 17.71 -1.19
C PRO A 148 -9.01 17.73 -1.06
N GLU A 149 -8.46 18.82 -0.51
CA GLU A 149 -7.03 18.95 -0.24
C GLU A 149 -6.50 17.93 0.79
N VAL A 150 -7.32 17.53 1.76
CA VAL A 150 -6.97 16.53 2.76
C VAL A 150 -7.23 15.13 2.22
N HIS A 151 -8.41 14.89 1.62
CA HIS A 151 -8.82 13.60 1.07
C HIS A 151 -7.79 13.03 0.08
N LYS A 152 -7.43 13.80 -0.96
CA LYS A 152 -6.52 13.31 -2.01
C LYS A 152 -5.14 12.95 -1.46
N ARG A 153 -4.65 13.72 -0.47
CA ARG A 153 -3.34 13.48 0.16
C ARG A 153 -3.34 12.25 1.06
N LEU A 154 -4.42 12.02 1.80
CA LEU A 154 -4.60 10.80 2.59
C LEU A 154 -4.69 9.56 1.70
N MET A 155 -5.41 9.64 0.57
CA MET A 155 -5.43 8.53 -0.40
C MET A 155 -4.04 8.29 -1.02
N THR A 156 -3.27 9.33 -1.36
CA THR A 156 -1.90 9.16 -1.86
C THR A 156 -0.97 8.57 -0.80
N LEU A 157 -1.10 9.00 0.46
CA LEU A 157 -0.35 8.44 1.59
C LEU A 157 -0.63 6.94 1.75
N LEU A 158 -1.91 6.57 1.77
CA LEU A 158 -2.37 5.18 1.80
C LEU A 158 -1.76 4.36 0.65
N MET A 159 -1.91 4.84 -0.58
CA MET A 159 -1.40 4.14 -1.76
C MET A 159 0.12 4.00 -1.73
N SER A 160 0.85 5.02 -1.27
CA SER A 160 2.30 4.98 -1.13
C SER A 160 2.71 3.84 -0.18
N ALA A 161 2.09 3.76 1.00
CA ALA A 161 2.35 2.69 1.96
C ALA A 161 2.04 1.29 1.37
N MET A 162 0.94 1.17 0.62
CA MET A 162 0.51 -0.07 -0.03
C MET A 162 1.46 -0.53 -1.16
N MET A 163 2.41 0.29 -1.61
CA MET A 163 3.43 -0.15 -2.59
C MET A 163 4.54 -0.99 -1.97
N THR A 164 4.72 -0.95 -0.65
CA THR A 164 5.80 -1.66 0.06
C THR A 164 5.89 -3.14 -0.33
N PRO A 165 4.80 -3.94 -0.35
CA PRO A 165 4.90 -5.35 -0.74
C PRO A 165 5.34 -5.56 -2.19
N ALA A 166 4.87 -4.72 -3.12
CA ALA A 166 5.25 -4.81 -4.53
C ALA A 166 6.74 -4.50 -4.73
N ILE A 167 7.24 -3.46 -4.06
CA ILE A 167 8.66 -3.11 -4.07
C ILE A 167 9.48 -4.21 -3.40
N ALA A 168 9.00 -4.78 -2.29
CA ALA A 168 9.68 -5.89 -1.61
C ALA A 168 9.90 -7.10 -2.52
N ARG A 169 8.98 -7.40 -3.45
CA ARG A 169 9.16 -8.47 -4.44
C ARG A 169 10.31 -8.19 -5.41
N VAL A 170 10.51 -6.94 -5.81
CA VAL A 170 11.68 -6.53 -6.62
C VAL A 170 12.97 -6.76 -5.83
N PHE A 171 13.00 -6.33 -4.56
CA PHE A 171 14.16 -6.52 -3.69
C PHE A 171 14.49 -8.01 -3.49
N LEU A 172 13.48 -8.84 -3.23
CA LEU A 172 13.67 -10.28 -3.09
C LEU A 172 14.18 -10.92 -4.39
N THR A 173 13.69 -10.47 -5.55
CA THR A 173 14.13 -11.02 -6.84
C THR A 173 15.58 -10.65 -7.16
N LEU A 174 16.02 -9.44 -6.80
CA LEU A 174 17.35 -8.91 -7.17
C LEU A 174 18.44 -9.17 -6.12
N PHE A 175 18.08 -9.26 -4.83
CA PHE A 175 19.03 -9.24 -3.73
C PHE A 175 18.90 -10.41 -2.76
N ALA A 176 17.95 -11.34 -2.94
CA ALA A 176 17.91 -12.53 -2.11
C ALA A 176 19.17 -13.38 -2.36
N HIS A 177 19.83 -13.80 -1.27
CA HIS A 177 21.00 -14.67 -1.36
C HIS A 177 20.60 -16.07 -1.86
N ALA A 178 21.53 -16.76 -2.51
CA ALA A 178 21.34 -18.15 -2.92
C ALA A 178 20.94 -19.00 -1.69
N GLY A 179 19.88 -19.80 -1.84
CA GLY A 179 19.34 -20.62 -0.74
C GLY A 179 18.42 -19.90 0.26
N ALA A 180 18.09 -18.63 0.04
CA ALA A 180 17.04 -17.96 0.83
C ALA A 180 15.69 -18.69 0.63
N ALA A 181 15.20 -19.33 1.68
CA ALA A 181 13.92 -20.03 1.69
C ALA A 181 13.12 -19.65 2.93
N GLY A 182 11.81 -19.51 2.77
CA GLY A 182 10.87 -19.18 3.84
C GLY A 182 10.69 -17.69 4.12
N PRO A 183 9.98 -17.35 5.20
CA PRO A 183 9.71 -15.97 5.59
C PRO A 183 11.00 -15.23 5.95
N PRO A 184 11.27 -14.04 5.39
CA PRO A 184 12.47 -13.30 5.72
C PRO A 184 12.37 -12.69 7.13
N PRO A 185 13.50 -12.32 7.76
CA PRO A 185 13.48 -11.54 8.99
C PRO A 185 12.75 -10.19 8.81
N PRO A 186 12.03 -9.66 9.82
CA PRO A 186 11.26 -8.41 9.70
C PRO A 186 12.07 -7.20 9.20
N PHE A 187 13.35 -7.07 9.55
CA PHE A 187 14.17 -5.93 9.13
C PHE A 187 14.34 -5.85 7.60
N VAL A 188 14.14 -6.94 6.86
CA VAL A 188 14.20 -6.98 5.40
C VAL A 188 13.07 -6.16 4.77
N SER A 189 12.01 -5.82 5.51
CA SER A 189 10.94 -4.93 5.03
C SER A 189 11.34 -3.45 5.05
N ILE A 190 12.41 -3.05 5.74
CA ILE A 190 12.82 -1.64 5.87
C ILE A 190 13.21 -1.03 4.51
N PRO A 191 14.16 -1.60 3.73
CA PRO A 191 14.56 -1.00 2.46
C PRO A 191 13.42 -0.77 1.45
N PRO A 192 12.51 -1.75 1.18
CA PRO A 192 11.39 -1.50 0.27
C PRO A 192 10.37 -0.50 0.83
N ALA A 193 10.21 -0.41 2.16
CA ALA A 193 9.32 0.59 2.77
C ALA A 193 9.87 2.02 2.62
N LEU A 194 11.17 2.21 2.86
CA LEU A 194 11.84 3.51 2.62
C LEU A 194 11.78 3.93 1.14
N MET A 195 11.89 2.96 0.23
CA MET A 195 11.69 3.21 -1.20
C MET A 195 10.25 3.64 -1.51
N ALA A 196 9.25 3.03 -0.85
CA ALA A 196 7.85 3.43 -0.97
C ALA A 196 7.62 4.86 -0.42
N ASP A 197 8.30 5.24 0.65
CA ASP A 197 8.22 6.58 1.24
C ASP A 197 8.73 7.68 0.31
N LEU A 198 9.54 7.34 -0.71
CA LEU A 198 9.94 8.30 -1.74
C LEU A 198 8.74 8.87 -2.51
N PHE A 199 7.63 8.14 -2.64
CA PHE A 199 6.40 8.69 -3.21
C PHE A 199 5.82 9.81 -2.35
N VAL A 200 5.88 9.66 -1.03
CA VAL A 200 5.47 10.70 -0.07
C VAL A 200 6.42 11.89 -0.16
N VAL A 201 7.73 11.66 -0.25
CA VAL A 201 8.74 12.72 -0.44
C VAL A 201 8.47 13.49 -1.74
N VAL A 202 8.22 12.81 -2.86
CA VAL A 202 7.85 13.46 -4.13
C VAL A 202 6.61 14.33 -3.96
N ALA A 203 5.59 13.85 -3.25
CA ALA A 203 4.39 14.62 -2.97
C ALA A 203 4.64 15.84 -2.07
N MET A 204 5.50 15.71 -1.05
CA MET A 204 5.95 16.81 -0.19
C MET A 204 6.74 17.86 -0.97
N VAL A 205 7.69 17.44 -1.81
CA VAL A 205 8.50 18.34 -2.65
C VAL A 205 7.60 19.10 -3.63
N ARG A 206 6.60 18.44 -4.22
CA ARG A 206 5.61 19.12 -5.05
C ARG A 206 4.85 20.18 -4.26
N ASP A 207 4.28 19.82 -3.11
CA ASP A 207 3.53 20.77 -2.29
C ASP A 207 4.41 21.94 -1.85
N TRP A 208 5.67 21.69 -1.52
CA TRP A 208 6.62 22.73 -1.20
C TRP A 208 6.88 23.67 -2.39
N ARG A 209 7.08 23.14 -3.59
CA ARG A 209 7.31 23.95 -4.81
C ARG A 209 6.10 24.79 -5.23
N ILE A 210 4.88 24.28 -5.03
CA ILE A 210 3.65 24.97 -5.50
C ILE A 210 3.05 25.87 -4.41
N ILE A 211 3.08 25.43 -3.15
CA ILE A 211 2.36 26.05 -2.02
C ILE A 211 3.35 26.72 -1.03
N GLY A 212 4.65 26.50 -1.19
CA GLY A 212 5.68 27.06 -0.31
C GLY A 212 5.91 26.26 0.99
N ARG A 213 5.16 25.17 1.22
CA ARG A 213 5.35 24.25 2.35
C ARG A 213 4.72 22.86 2.10
N PRO A 214 5.27 21.78 2.67
CA PRO A 214 4.62 20.47 2.62
C PRO A 214 3.31 20.49 3.43
N HIS A 215 2.29 19.78 2.94
CA HIS A 215 1.02 19.69 3.65
C HIS A 215 1.14 18.80 4.91
N PRO A 216 0.46 19.15 6.03
CA PRO A 216 0.54 18.39 7.28
C PRO A 216 0.24 16.89 7.17
N VAL A 217 -0.67 16.50 6.25
CA VAL A 217 -0.97 15.09 5.96
C VAL A 217 0.27 14.30 5.56
N TYR A 218 1.14 14.87 4.72
CA TYR A 218 2.35 14.18 4.30
C TYR A 218 3.43 14.21 5.38
N VAL A 219 3.56 15.30 6.12
CA VAL A 219 4.55 15.42 7.21
C VAL A 219 4.22 14.44 8.34
N TYR A 220 3.03 14.55 8.92
CA TYR A 220 2.62 13.69 10.04
C TYR A 220 2.37 12.26 9.59
N GLY A 221 1.72 12.08 8.43
CA GLY A 221 1.48 10.76 7.86
C GLY A 221 2.76 10.03 7.52
N GLY A 222 3.72 10.70 6.88
CA GLY A 222 5.04 10.13 6.58
C GLY A 222 5.83 9.81 7.85
N ALA A 223 5.80 10.67 8.86
CA ALA A 223 6.43 10.39 10.15
C ALA A 223 5.80 9.16 10.84
N VAL A 224 4.48 9.01 10.80
CA VAL A 224 3.79 7.84 11.35
C VAL A 224 4.12 6.57 10.56
N LEU A 225 4.21 6.64 9.22
CA LEU A 225 4.64 5.52 8.39
C LEU A 225 6.06 5.08 8.74
N LEU A 226 7.01 6.02 8.78
CA LEU A 226 8.40 5.75 9.16
C LEU A 226 8.50 5.15 10.57
N ALA A 227 7.77 5.73 11.54
CA ALA A 227 7.72 5.20 12.90
C ALA A 227 7.17 3.78 12.92
N GLN A 228 6.08 3.50 12.20
CA GLN A 228 5.53 2.15 12.11
C GLN A 228 6.56 1.17 11.53
N GLN A 229 7.21 1.51 10.41
CA GLN A 229 8.19 0.65 9.77
C GLN A 229 9.37 0.31 10.70
N VAL A 230 9.94 1.33 11.35
CA VAL A 230 11.13 1.16 12.21
C VAL A 230 10.77 0.46 13.52
N LEU A 231 9.64 0.80 14.14
CA LEU A 231 9.23 0.21 15.42
C LEU A 231 8.70 -1.23 15.28
N THR A 232 8.17 -1.60 14.11
CA THR A 232 7.72 -2.98 13.86
C THR A 232 8.86 -3.99 13.99
N VAL A 233 10.10 -3.65 13.60
CA VAL A 233 11.24 -4.58 13.65
C VAL A 233 11.58 -5.03 15.08
N PRO A 234 11.88 -4.14 16.04
CA PRO A 234 12.12 -4.57 17.42
C PRO A 234 10.86 -5.14 18.08
N PHE A 235 9.67 -4.62 17.74
CA PHE A 235 8.42 -5.15 18.28
C PHE A 235 8.20 -6.62 17.89
N ALA A 236 8.51 -7.00 16.65
CA ALA A 236 8.40 -8.36 16.14
C ALA A 236 9.31 -9.37 16.89
N ALA A 237 10.32 -8.90 17.62
CA ALA A 237 11.20 -9.73 18.43
C ALA A 237 10.69 -9.94 19.87
N THR A 238 9.60 -9.27 20.28
CA THR A 238 9.11 -9.31 21.66
C THR A 238 8.20 -10.49 21.96
N ALA A 239 8.17 -10.93 23.23
CA ALA A 239 7.18 -11.91 23.69
C ALA A 239 5.74 -11.37 23.57
N THR A 240 5.54 -10.06 23.74
CA THR A 240 4.24 -9.40 23.55
C THR A 240 3.71 -9.61 22.15
N TRP A 241 4.53 -9.39 21.12
CA TRP A 241 4.16 -9.68 19.73
C TRP A 241 3.82 -11.16 19.54
N MET A 242 4.67 -12.07 20.05
CA MET A 242 4.44 -13.50 19.91
C MET A 242 3.12 -13.96 20.54
N ASN A 243 2.68 -13.34 21.64
CA ASN A 243 1.38 -13.62 22.26
C ASN A 243 0.24 -13.08 21.39
N ILE A 244 0.37 -11.86 20.84
CA ILE A 244 -0.64 -11.25 19.96
C ILE A 244 -0.86 -12.11 18.71
N VAL A 245 0.21 -12.50 18.01
CA VAL A 245 0.08 -13.27 16.77
C VAL A 245 -0.48 -14.67 17.00
N ARG A 246 -0.16 -15.32 18.12
CA ARG A 246 -0.78 -16.61 18.50
C ARG A 246 -2.27 -16.47 18.83
N ALA A 247 -2.65 -15.40 19.52
CA ALA A 247 -4.06 -15.11 19.76
C ALA A 247 -4.81 -14.85 18.44
N PHE A 248 -4.19 -14.14 17.50
CA PHE A 248 -4.72 -13.96 16.15
C PHE A 248 -4.86 -15.30 15.40
N GLU A 249 -3.86 -16.18 15.44
CA GLU A 249 -3.93 -17.52 14.83
C GLU A 249 -5.09 -18.35 15.39
N SER A 250 -5.36 -18.26 16.70
CA SER A 250 -6.44 -19.04 17.34
C SER A 250 -7.84 -18.71 16.83
N LEU A 251 -8.02 -17.55 16.19
CA LEU A 251 -9.29 -17.18 15.55
C LEU A 251 -9.61 -18.02 14.30
N ALA A 252 -8.61 -18.71 13.74
CA ALA A 252 -8.77 -19.52 12.53
C ALA A 252 -9.32 -20.94 12.77
N GLY A 253 -9.43 -21.38 14.02
CA GLY A 253 -9.83 -22.74 14.40
C GLY A 253 -8.66 -23.72 14.43
#